data_AF-A0A7S4E700-F1
#
_entry.id   AF-A0A7S4E700-F1
#
_cell.length_a   1.000
_cell.length_b   1.000
_cell.length_c   1.000
_cell.angle_alpha   90.00
_cell.angle_beta   90.00
_cell.angle_gamma   90.00
#
_symmetry.space_group_name_H-M   'P 1'
#
loop_
_entity.id
_entity.type
_entity.pdbx_description
1 polymer ?
#
loop_
_entity_poly.entity_id
_entity_poly.type
_entity_poly.pdbx_seq_one_letter_code
_entity_poly.pdbx_strand_id
1 'polypeptide(L)'
;MAAQTASLDGATEVRDVHLKVDTRFANVKVVGEEGMEARDKNMPRNLHNAAELFLRCGLVGNAEKLQETTNAMFKILASDPDGAAHSLGRGAVCWSCGYCGLAKDPEAKAPVCGACGADDANWLRVLADKKQEVPWIQAKTLTPEEAAQRKQAEIAAKRAEVEANVKKALAERSKS
;
A
#
# COMPACT_ATOMS: atom_id res chain seq x y z
N MET A 1 50.44 11.73 14.52
CA MET A 1 49.02 12.01 14.18
C MET A 1 48.22 10.80 14.61
N ALA A 2 47.41 10.92 15.66
CA ALA A 2 46.62 9.82 16.18
C ALA A 2 45.39 9.62 15.28
N ALA A 3 45.23 8.40 14.74
CA ALA A 3 44.03 8.00 14.02
C ALA A 3 42.88 7.88 15.03
N GLN A 4 41.86 8.71 14.87
CA GLN A 4 40.61 8.57 15.61
C GLN A 4 39.88 7.35 15.05
N THR A 5 39.77 6.30 15.86
CA THR A 5 38.83 5.20 15.64
C THR A 5 37.42 5.75 15.83
N ALA A 6 36.69 5.93 14.72
CA ALA A 6 35.27 6.24 14.77
C ALA A 6 34.52 5.07 15.40
N SER A 7 33.91 5.30 16.57
CA SER A 7 33.00 4.36 17.21
C SER A 7 31.72 4.28 16.38
N LEU A 8 31.42 3.10 15.84
CA LEU A 8 30.15 2.79 15.19
C LEU A 8 29.12 2.41 16.26
N ASP A 9 28.78 3.33 17.15
CA ASP A 9 27.68 3.16 18.12
C ASP A 9 26.34 3.54 17.48
N GLY A 10 26.01 2.83 16.40
CA GLY A 10 24.69 2.85 15.78
C GLY A 10 24.14 1.44 15.79
N ALA A 11 23.62 1.00 16.93
CA ALA A 11 22.92 -0.27 17.06
C ALA A 11 21.78 -0.30 16.03
N THR A 12 22.03 -0.92 14.88
CA THR A 12 21.00 -1.22 13.91
C THR A 12 20.21 -2.34 14.54
N GLU A 13 19.06 -2.03 15.14
CA GLU A 13 18.17 -3.05 15.70
C GLU A 13 17.88 -4.08 14.60
N VAL A 14 18.42 -5.28 14.76
CA VAL A 14 18.13 -6.40 13.87
C VAL A 14 16.69 -6.79 14.17
N ARG A 15 15.78 -6.31 13.32
CA ARG A 15 14.37 -6.70 13.36
C ARG A 15 14.13 -7.92 12.49
N ASP A 16 13.63 -9.00 13.09
CA ASP A 16 13.13 -10.15 12.33
C ASP A 16 11.80 -9.77 11.68
N VAL A 17 11.82 -9.59 10.35
CA VAL A 17 10.62 -9.27 9.57
C VAL A 17 10.19 -10.52 8.79
N HIS A 18 9.06 -11.11 9.19
CA HIS A 18 8.44 -12.19 8.43
C HIS A 18 7.41 -11.61 7.45
N LEU A 19 7.84 -11.35 6.21
CA LEU A 19 6.97 -10.80 5.18
C LEU A 19 6.32 -11.91 4.36
N LYS A 20 5.02 -12.16 4.56
CA LYS A 20 4.25 -13.10 3.74
C LYS A 20 3.58 -12.38 2.57
N VAL A 21 4.19 -12.46 1.38
CA VAL A 21 3.62 -11.88 0.15
C VAL A 21 2.40 -12.70 -0.29
N ASP A 22 1.26 -12.03 -0.43
CA ASP A 22 0.02 -12.66 -0.87
C ASP A 22 0.12 -13.09 -2.34
N THR A 23 -0.35 -14.29 -2.67
CA THR A 23 -0.35 -14.81 -4.05
C THR A 23 -1.21 -13.96 -5.00
N ARG A 24 -2.20 -13.23 -4.47
CA ARG A 24 -3.02 -12.30 -5.24
C ARG A 24 -2.21 -11.17 -5.86
N PHE A 25 -1.01 -10.88 -5.37
CA PHE A 25 -0.13 -9.86 -5.94
C PHE A 25 0.25 -10.19 -7.38
N ALA A 26 0.21 -11.47 -7.77
CA ALA A 26 0.41 -11.91 -9.14
C ALA A 26 -0.69 -11.40 -10.10
N ASN A 27 -1.86 -11.00 -9.60
CA ASN A 27 -2.95 -10.43 -10.40
C ASN A 27 -2.72 -8.97 -10.76
N VAL A 28 -1.79 -8.28 -10.11
CA VAL A 28 -1.40 -6.92 -10.48
C VAL A 28 -0.13 -6.99 -11.31
N LYS A 29 -0.25 -6.71 -12.60
CA LYS A 29 0.85 -6.79 -13.56
C LYS A 29 1.63 -5.49 -13.58
N VAL A 30 2.95 -5.62 -13.65
CA VAL A 30 3.87 -4.49 -13.87
C VAL A 30 4.07 -4.35 -15.37
N VAL A 31 3.86 -3.13 -15.89
CA VAL A 31 3.99 -2.81 -17.30
C VAL A 31 5.33 -2.11 -17.52
N GLY A 32 6.29 -2.86 -18.07
CA GLY A 32 7.56 -2.29 -18.52
C GLY A 32 7.38 -1.36 -19.72
N GLU A 33 8.28 -0.40 -19.87
CA GLU A 33 8.27 0.51 -21.01
C GLU A 33 8.41 -0.25 -22.34
N GLU A 34 7.59 0.14 -23.33
CA GLU A 34 7.55 -0.50 -24.63
C GLU A 34 8.86 -0.26 -25.41
N GLY A 35 9.43 -1.32 -25.99
CA GLY A 35 10.73 -1.26 -26.68
C GLY A 35 11.95 -1.28 -25.75
N MET A 36 11.75 -1.10 -24.45
CA MET A 36 12.79 -1.14 -23.41
C MET A 36 12.55 -2.36 -22.50
N GLU A 37 11.99 -2.13 -21.31
CA GLU A 37 11.83 -3.11 -20.24
C GLU A 37 10.78 -4.18 -20.54
N ALA A 38 9.80 -3.90 -21.43
CA ALA A 38 8.70 -4.82 -21.72
C ALA A 38 9.19 -6.22 -22.15
N ARG A 39 10.35 -6.29 -22.81
CA ARG A 39 10.96 -7.55 -23.27
C ARG A 39 12.09 -8.05 -22.36
N ASP A 40 12.47 -7.29 -21.35
CA ASP A 40 13.54 -7.66 -20.45
C ASP A 40 13.12 -8.85 -19.55
N LYS A 41 13.92 -9.91 -19.54
CA LYS A 41 13.69 -11.10 -18.72
C LYS A 41 13.79 -10.81 -17.22
N ASN A 42 14.57 -9.80 -16.85
CA ASN A 42 14.79 -9.40 -15.47
C ASN A 42 13.72 -8.43 -14.95
N MET A 43 12.84 -7.92 -15.82
CA MET A 43 11.77 -7.04 -15.40
C MET A 43 10.71 -7.80 -14.59
N PRO A 44 10.39 -7.36 -13.35
CA PRO A 44 9.30 -7.96 -12.59
C PRO A 44 8.00 -7.93 -13.39
N ARG A 45 7.30 -9.07 -13.46
CA ARG A 45 6.07 -9.20 -14.29
C ARG A 45 4.79 -8.89 -13.53
N ASN A 46 4.87 -8.78 -12.21
CA ASN A 46 3.77 -8.55 -11.31
C ASN A 46 4.30 -8.10 -9.94
N LEU A 47 3.39 -7.66 -9.07
CA LEU A 47 3.77 -7.17 -7.73
C LEU A 47 4.35 -8.25 -6.82
N HIS A 48 4.07 -9.54 -7.06
CA HIS A 48 4.71 -10.61 -6.31
C HIS A 48 6.21 -10.64 -6.62
N ASN A 49 6.58 -10.61 -7.91
CA ASN A 49 7.99 -10.54 -8.31
C ASN A 49 8.66 -9.23 -7.89
N ALA A 50 7.92 -8.11 -7.88
CA ALA A 50 8.44 -6.84 -7.38
C ALA A 50 8.76 -6.90 -5.87
N ALA A 51 7.89 -7.52 -5.06
CA ALA A 51 8.14 -7.74 -3.65
C ALA A 51 9.36 -8.65 -3.42
N GLU A 52 9.47 -9.74 -4.18
CA GLU A 52 10.66 -10.62 -4.14
C GLU A 52 11.94 -9.86 -4.50
N LEU A 53 11.89 -8.98 -5.51
CA LEU A 53 13.04 -8.16 -5.90
C LEU A 53 13.47 -7.24 -4.76
N PHE A 54 12.54 -6.52 -4.12
CA PHE A 54 12.87 -5.68 -2.97
C PHE A 54 13.51 -6.46 -1.83
N LEU A 55 12.96 -7.64 -1.51
CA LEU A 55 13.53 -8.51 -0.47
C LEU A 55 14.94 -8.99 -0.83
N ARG A 56 15.16 -9.42 -2.08
CA ARG A 56 16.48 -9.88 -2.56
C ARG A 56 17.53 -8.77 -2.58
N CYS A 57 17.11 -7.53 -2.82
CA CYS A 57 18.00 -6.36 -2.77
C CYS A 57 18.19 -5.79 -1.35
N GLY A 58 17.63 -6.40 -0.31
CA GLY A 58 17.71 -5.89 1.06
C GLY A 58 16.86 -4.64 1.33
N LEU A 59 15.98 -4.27 0.39
CA LEU A 59 15.09 -3.11 0.49
C LEU A 59 13.80 -3.47 1.24
N VAL A 60 13.95 -3.95 2.49
CA VAL A 60 12.84 -4.48 3.30
C VAL A 60 11.73 -3.44 3.50
N GLY A 61 12.08 -2.18 3.75
CA GLY A 61 11.09 -1.10 3.89
C GLY A 61 10.25 -0.88 2.62
N ASN A 62 10.83 -1.06 1.44
CA ASN A 62 10.10 -0.97 0.17
C ASN A 62 9.13 -2.15 0.01
N ALA A 63 9.56 -3.36 0.41
CA ALA A 63 8.70 -4.55 0.39
C ALA A 63 7.51 -4.42 1.36
N GLU A 64 7.75 -3.91 2.58
CA GLU A 64 6.69 -3.62 3.57
C GLU A 64 5.67 -2.62 3.02
N LYS A 65 6.15 -1.52 2.44
CA LYS A 65 5.28 -0.48 1.88
C LYS A 65 4.49 -0.97 0.67
N LEU A 66 5.11 -1.76 -0.21
CA LEU A 66 4.42 -2.38 -1.35
C LEU A 66 3.31 -3.30 -0.84
N GLN A 67 3.61 -4.12 0.17
CA GLN A 67 2.63 -5.03 0.75
C GLN A 67 1.47 -4.28 1.41
N GLU A 68 1.75 -3.26 2.22
CA GLU A 68 0.75 -2.44 2.91
C GLU A 68 -0.23 -1.82 1.91
N THR A 69 0.31 -1.12 0.91
CA THR A 69 -0.48 -0.37 -0.06
C THR A 69 -1.29 -1.28 -1.00
N THR A 70 -0.70 -2.39 -1.42
CA THR A 70 -1.40 -3.39 -2.24
C THR A 70 -2.51 -4.10 -1.45
N ASN A 71 -2.25 -4.45 -0.19
CA ASN A 71 -3.27 -5.04 0.67
C ASN A 71 -4.42 -4.07 0.96
N ALA A 72 -4.13 -2.78 1.10
CA ALA A 72 -5.16 -1.75 1.25
C ALA A 72 -6.08 -1.72 0.01
N MET A 73 -5.53 -1.79 -1.19
CA MET A 73 -6.31 -1.90 -2.42
C MET A 73 -7.18 -3.17 -2.44
N PHE A 74 -6.64 -4.34 -2.07
CA PHE A 74 -7.42 -5.59 -2.05
C PHE A 74 -8.56 -5.56 -1.04
N LYS A 75 -8.35 -4.93 0.12
CA LYS A 75 -9.42 -4.74 1.12
C LYS A 75 -10.57 -3.91 0.53
N ILE A 76 -10.26 -2.84 -0.20
CA ILE A 76 -11.29 -2.01 -0.84
C ILE A 76 -12.04 -2.80 -1.91
N LEU A 77 -11.33 -3.52 -2.79
CA LEU A 77 -11.97 -4.36 -3.81
C LEU A 77 -12.89 -5.43 -3.21
N ALA A 78 -12.52 -6.01 -2.06
CA ALA A 78 -13.33 -7.01 -1.38
C ALA A 78 -14.56 -6.44 -0.66
N SER A 79 -14.58 -5.13 -0.39
CA SER A 79 -15.65 -4.48 0.40
C SER A 79 -16.78 -3.90 -0.46
N ASP A 80 -16.72 -4.08 -1.79
CA ASP A 80 -17.58 -3.47 -2.80
C ASP A 80 -17.69 -1.94 -2.65
N PRO A 81 -16.76 -1.16 -3.25
CA PRO A 81 -16.58 0.24 -2.94
C PRO A 81 -17.74 1.12 -3.43
N ASP A 82 -18.50 1.71 -2.50
CA ASP A 82 -19.32 2.88 -2.79
C ASP A 82 -18.40 4.01 -3.30
N GLY A 83 -18.56 4.39 -4.56
CA GLY A 83 -17.63 5.25 -5.31
C GLY A 83 -17.35 6.64 -4.71
N ALA A 84 -18.01 7.05 -3.64
CA ALA A 84 -17.81 8.34 -2.98
C ALA A 84 -16.56 8.41 -2.08
N ALA A 85 -16.12 7.29 -1.49
CA ALA A 85 -15.04 7.27 -0.49
C ALA A 85 -13.64 6.94 -1.07
N HIS A 86 -13.58 6.60 -2.36
CA HIS A 86 -12.39 6.03 -2.98
C HIS A 86 -11.94 6.82 -4.21
N SER A 87 -10.63 6.85 -4.44
CA SER A 87 -10.04 7.39 -5.66
C SER A 87 -9.73 6.24 -6.61
N LEU A 88 -10.12 6.43 -7.87
CA LEU A 88 -9.92 5.50 -8.98
C LEU A 88 -8.94 6.11 -9.98
N GLY A 89 -8.11 5.27 -10.61
CA GLY A 89 -7.23 5.71 -11.68
C GLY A 89 -6.17 4.70 -12.06
N ARG A 90 -5.08 5.18 -12.65
CA ARG A 90 -3.96 4.34 -13.09
C ARG A 90 -2.95 4.18 -11.95
N GLY A 91 -2.71 2.94 -11.55
CA GLY A 91 -1.74 2.59 -10.51
C GLY A 91 -0.32 2.52 -11.04
N ALA A 92 0.65 2.80 -10.19
CA ALA A 92 2.08 2.65 -10.46
C ALA A 92 2.80 2.02 -9.25
N VAL A 93 3.87 1.28 -9.53
CA VAL A 93 4.83 0.82 -8.51
C VAL A 93 6.08 1.69 -8.59
N CYS A 94 6.54 2.21 -7.47
CA CYS A 94 7.75 3.03 -7.36
C CYS A 94 8.91 2.19 -6.84
N TRP A 95 10.02 2.17 -7.58
CA TRP A 95 11.20 1.40 -7.22
C TRP A 95 12.03 2.07 -6.13
N SER A 96 12.00 3.41 -6.06
CA SER A 96 12.75 4.16 -5.05
C SER A 96 12.21 4.00 -3.64
N CYS A 97 10.88 3.96 -3.45
CA CYS A 97 10.27 3.92 -2.11
C CYS A 97 9.31 2.74 -1.85
N GLY A 98 9.08 1.86 -2.83
CA GLY A 98 8.18 0.72 -2.70
C GLY A 98 6.69 1.06 -2.64
N TYR A 99 6.30 2.32 -2.87
CA TYR A 99 4.89 2.69 -2.92
C TYR A 99 4.21 2.07 -4.14
N CYS A 100 3.04 1.46 -3.92
CA CYS A 100 2.17 0.95 -4.96
C CYS A 100 0.81 1.63 -4.86
N GLY A 101 0.45 2.48 -5.82
CA GLY A 101 -0.75 3.30 -5.70
C GLY A 101 -1.01 4.17 -6.91
N LEU A 102 -1.97 5.09 -6.80
CA LEU A 102 -2.23 6.06 -7.86
C LEU A 102 -0.97 6.89 -8.15
N ALA A 103 -0.65 7.03 -9.44
CA ALA A 103 0.40 7.95 -9.86
C ALA A 103 -0.01 9.40 -9.59
N LYS A 104 0.98 10.29 -9.54
CA LYS A 104 0.76 11.73 -9.33
C LYS A 104 -0.10 12.34 -10.45
N ASP A 105 0.12 11.89 -11.68
CA ASP A 105 -0.69 12.23 -12.84
C ASP A 105 -1.03 10.92 -13.59
N PRO A 106 -2.30 10.49 -13.61
CA PRO A 106 -2.71 9.24 -14.25
C PRO A 106 -2.68 9.30 -15.79
N GLU A 107 -2.70 10.51 -16.37
CA GLU A 107 -2.71 10.74 -17.83
C GLU A 107 -1.29 10.92 -18.40
N ALA A 108 -0.28 10.99 -17.54
CA ALA A 108 1.10 11.12 -17.96
C ALA A 108 1.57 9.91 -18.78
N LYS A 109 2.51 10.14 -19.70
CA LYS A 109 3.12 9.07 -20.50
C LYS A 109 3.90 8.09 -19.61
N ALA A 110 4.68 8.62 -18.67
CA ALA A 110 5.45 7.86 -17.69
C ALA A 110 4.91 8.13 -16.28
N PRO A 111 4.90 7.14 -15.39
CA PRO A 111 4.36 7.31 -14.05
C PRO A 111 5.34 8.09 -13.18
N VAL A 112 4.80 9.05 -12.41
CA VAL A 112 5.50 9.65 -11.27
C VAL A 112 4.85 9.15 -9.99
N CYS A 113 5.67 8.74 -9.04
CA CYS A 113 5.21 8.20 -7.77
C CYS A 113 4.31 9.20 -7.01
N GLY A 114 3.08 8.79 -6.71
CA GLY A 114 2.13 9.62 -5.95
C GLY A 114 2.54 9.87 -4.48
N ALA A 115 3.47 9.08 -3.94
CA ALA A 115 3.94 9.23 -2.56
C ALA A 115 5.22 10.08 -2.43
N CYS A 116 6.26 9.79 -3.22
CA CYS A 116 7.57 10.45 -3.08
C CYS A 116 7.95 11.36 -4.25
N GLY A 117 7.20 11.35 -5.36
CA GLY A 117 7.47 12.17 -6.52
C GLY A 117 8.62 11.71 -7.42
N ALA A 118 9.26 10.58 -7.13
CA ALA A 118 10.25 9.96 -8.03
C ALA A 118 9.62 9.49 -9.34
N ASP A 119 10.38 9.55 -10.43
CA ASP A 119 10.03 9.10 -11.79
C ASP A 119 10.47 7.66 -12.08
N ASP A 120 11.23 7.05 -11.17
CA ASP A 120 11.59 5.63 -11.21
C ASP A 120 10.42 4.75 -10.76
N ALA A 121 9.48 4.55 -11.69
CA ALA A 121 8.24 3.82 -11.48
C ALA A 121 7.74 3.14 -12.77
N ASN A 122 6.90 2.12 -12.62
CA ASN A 122 6.20 1.49 -13.73
C ASN A 122 4.70 1.46 -13.52
N TRP A 123 3.96 1.54 -14.62
CA TRP A 123 2.51 1.42 -14.63
C TRP A 123 2.06 0.02 -14.21
N LEU A 124 0.86 -0.05 -13.65
CA LEU A 124 0.23 -1.28 -13.21
C LEU A 124 -1.04 -1.56 -14.00
N ARG A 125 -1.35 -2.86 -14.15
CA ARG A 125 -2.65 -3.36 -14.62
C ARG A 125 -3.22 -4.31 -13.60
N VAL A 126 -4.41 -4.03 -13.08
CA VAL A 126 -5.07 -4.86 -12.07
C VAL A 126 -6.02 -5.82 -12.76
N LEU A 127 -5.85 -7.12 -12.56
CA LEU A 127 -6.73 -8.14 -13.11
C LEU A 127 -7.64 -8.70 -12.00
N ALA A 128 -8.92 -8.34 -12.00
CA ALA A 128 -9.87 -8.84 -10.99
C ALA A 128 -10.06 -10.36 -11.12
N ASP A 129 -10.35 -10.85 -12.34
CA ASP A 129 -10.62 -12.28 -12.62
C ASP A 129 -9.90 -12.78 -13.87
N LYS A 130 -8.56 -12.60 -13.93
CA LYS A 130 -7.65 -13.00 -15.05
C LYS A 130 -8.00 -12.48 -16.46
N LYS A 131 -9.19 -11.91 -16.67
CA LYS A 131 -9.74 -11.47 -17.96
C LYS A 131 -10.30 -10.05 -17.91
N GLN A 132 -10.74 -9.59 -16.74
CA GLN A 132 -11.24 -8.24 -16.56
C GLN A 132 -10.19 -7.36 -15.89
N GLU A 133 -9.78 -6.32 -16.62
CA GLU A 133 -8.96 -5.26 -16.08
C GLU A 133 -9.84 -4.26 -15.33
N VAL A 134 -9.38 -3.87 -14.14
CA VAL A 134 -10.04 -2.87 -13.31
C VAL A 134 -9.06 -1.73 -13.00
N PRO A 135 -9.55 -0.50 -12.78
CA PRO A 135 -8.70 0.59 -12.34
C PRO A 135 -8.07 0.28 -10.98
N TRP A 136 -6.94 0.93 -10.70
CA TRP A 136 -6.42 0.96 -9.34
C TRP A 136 -7.38 1.74 -8.44
N ILE A 137 -7.64 1.22 -7.25
CA ILE A 137 -8.47 1.86 -6.24
C ILE A 137 -7.70 2.05 -4.94
N GLN A 138 -7.81 3.23 -4.34
CA GLN A 138 -7.27 3.50 -3.01
C GLN A 138 -8.20 4.42 -2.22
N ALA A 139 -8.00 4.49 -0.91
CA ALA A 139 -8.71 5.47 -0.09
C ALA A 139 -8.41 6.88 -0.59
N LYS A 140 -9.43 7.75 -0.64
CA LYS A 140 -9.24 9.15 -1.00
C LYS A 140 -8.25 9.79 -0.02
N THR A 141 -7.24 10.48 -0.54
CA THR A 141 -6.36 11.32 0.28
C THR A 141 -7.20 12.46 0.81
N LEU A 142 -7.57 12.39 2.08
CA LEU A 142 -8.31 13.44 2.76
C LEU A 142 -7.35 14.58 3.13
N THR A 143 -7.84 15.80 3.06
CA THR A 143 -7.14 16.93 3.67
C THR A 143 -6.97 16.69 5.18
N PRO A 144 -6.01 17.36 5.85
CA PRO A 144 -5.83 17.20 7.30
C PRO A 144 -7.12 17.45 8.11
N GLU A 145 -7.95 18.40 7.66
CA GLU A 145 -9.24 18.72 8.28
C GLU A 145 -10.26 17.59 8.08
N GLU A 146 -10.42 17.09 6.86
CA GLU A 146 -11.32 15.97 6.56
C GLU A 146 -10.86 14.67 7.25
N ALA A 147 -9.55 14.45 7.35
CA ALA A 147 -8.97 13.32 8.07
C ALA A 147 -9.25 13.39 9.57
N ALA A 148 -9.14 14.58 10.17
CA ALA A 148 -9.48 14.80 11.57
C ALA A 148 -10.97 14.56 11.83
N GLN A 149 -11.86 15.08 10.96
CA GLN A 149 -13.30 14.87 11.06
C GLN A 149 -13.67 13.39 10.96
N ARG A 150 -13.08 12.66 10.00
CA ARG A 150 -13.36 11.23 9.83
C ARG A 150 -12.86 10.40 11.00
N LYS A 151 -11.67 10.72 11.54
CA LYS A 151 -11.13 10.08 12.75
C LYS A 151 -12.01 10.37 13.97
N GLN A 152 -12.53 11.58 14.09
CA GLN A 152 -13.42 11.97 15.18
C GLN A 152 -14.79 11.28 15.09
N ALA A 153 -15.33 11.14 13.88
CA ALA A 153 -16.54 10.35 13.62
C ALA A 153 -16.33 8.86 13.95
N GLU A 154 -15.19 8.28 13.59
CA GLU A 154 -14.88 6.88 13.89
C GLU A 154 -14.70 6.64 15.40
N ILE A 155 -14.06 7.58 16.11
CA ILE A 155 -13.95 7.53 17.58
C ILE A 155 -15.34 7.68 18.22
N ALA A 156 -16.19 8.58 17.71
CA ALA A 156 -17.54 8.74 18.22
C ALA A 156 -18.39 7.47 18.01
N ALA A 157 -18.29 6.84 16.84
CA ALA A 157 -18.97 5.58 16.56
C ALA A 157 -18.51 4.45 17.51
N LYS A 158 -17.19 4.30 17.71
CA LYS A 158 -16.64 3.32 18.68
C LYS A 158 -17.10 3.60 20.11
N ARG A 159 -17.17 4.88 20.52
CA ARG A 159 -17.67 5.25 21.85
C ARG A 159 -19.14 4.90 22.02
N ALA A 160 -19.98 5.18 21.02
CA ALA A 160 -21.40 4.85 21.04
C ALA A 160 -21.63 3.32 21.11
N GLU A 161 -20.83 2.54 20.37
CA GLU A 161 -20.87 1.07 20.43
C GLU A 161 -20.48 0.54 21.82
N VAL A 162 -19.39 1.06 22.40
CA VAL A 162 -18.96 0.69 23.76
C VAL A 162 -20.03 1.05 24.79
N GLU A 163 -20.65 2.23 24.69
CA GLU A 163 -21.70 2.65 25.62
C GLU A 163 -22.94 1.75 25.52
N ALA A 164 -23.36 1.39 24.30
CA ALA A 164 -24.45 0.44 24.08
C ALA A 164 -24.15 -0.93 24.70
N ASN A 165 -22.92 -1.43 24.54
CA ASN A 165 -22.48 -2.71 25.11
C ASN A 165 -22.42 -2.67 26.64
N VAL A 166 -21.92 -1.59 27.24
CA VAL A 166 -21.90 -1.40 28.69
C VAL A 166 -23.32 -1.34 29.26
N LYS A 167 -24.22 -0.60 28.62
CA LYS A 167 -25.62 -0.51 29.04
C LYS A 167 -26.33 -1.87 28.99
N LYS A 168 -26.07 -2.66 27.94
CA LYS A 168 -26.60 -4.02 27.82
C LYS A 168 -26.07 -4.92 28.94
N ALA A 169 -24.76 -4.91 29.20
CA ALA A 169 -24.14 -5.72 30.25
C ALA A 169 -24.66 -5.35 31.66
N LEU A 170 -24.88 -4.06 31.94
CA LEU A 170 -25.45 -3.61 33.22
C LEU A 170 -26.91 -4.04 33.39
N ALA A 171 -27.71 -4.02 32.32
CA ALA A 171 -29.09 -4.48 32.34
C ALA A 171 -29.24 -6.01 32.44
N GLU A 172 -28.27 -6.78 31.96
CA GLU A 172 -28.20 -8.23 32.15
C GLU A 172 -27.79 -8.56 33.59
N ARG A 173 -26.84 -7.80 34.17
CA ARG A 173 -26.40 -7.97 35.55
C ARG A 173 -27.46 -7.61 36.59
N SER A 174 -28.36 -6.67 36.30
CA SER A 174 -29.46 -6.31 37.21
C SER A 174 -30.65 -7.27 37.17
N LYS A 175 -30.66 -8.23 36.23
CA LYS A 175 -31.67 -9.28 36.12
C LYS A 175 -31.21 -10.62 36.71
N SER A 176 -29.96 -10.71 37.15
CA SER A 176 -29.40 -11.85 37.91
C SER A 176 -29.35 -11.53 39.40
#